data_AF-A0A356VXQ1-F1
#
_entry.id   AF-A0A356VXQ1-F1
#
_cell.length_a   1.000
_cell.length_b   1.000
_cell.length_c   1.000
_cell.angle_alpha   90.00
_cell.angle_beta   90.00
_cell.angle_gamma   90.00
#
_symmetry.space_group_name_H-M   'P 1'
#
loop_
_entity.id
_entity.type
_entity.pdbx_description
1 polymer ?
#
loop_
_entity_poly.entity_id
_entity_poly.type
_entity_poly.pdbx_seq_one_letter_code
_entity_poly.pdbx_strand_id
1 'polypeptide(L)'
;MKSLKNTVIGILIPFLGTTLGAACIFFMRRSINAKVNKALSGFAAGVMVAASVWSLLIPAMDMSSGMGKLAFLPAVVGFGFGIVFLLALDSLIPHLHIHGKEPEGP
;
A
#
# COMPACT_ATOMS: atom_id res chain seq x y z
N MET A 1 -19.90 17.81 11.38
CA MET A 1 -18.70 17.96 12.25
C MET A 1 -18.19 16.65 12.88
N LYS A 2 -19.05 15.70 13.30
CA LYS A 2 -18.60 14.38 13.82
C LYS A 2 -17.81 13.53 12.80
N SER A 3 -18.25 13.50 11.54
CA SER A 3 -17.58 12.74 10.47
C SER A 3 -16.15 13.24 10.20
N LEU A 4 -15.93 14.56 10.15
CA LEU A 4 -14.60 15.14 9.97
C LEU A 4 -13.63 14.78 11.10
N LYS A 5 -14.10 14.82 12.36
CA LYS A 5 -13.27 14.41 13.51
C LYS A 5 -12.85 12.94 13.42
N ASN A 6 -13.74 12.05 12.98
CA ASN A 6 -13.42 10.63 12.83
C ASN A 6 -12.42 10.37 11.69
N THR A 7 -12.57 11.06 10.56
CA THR A 7 -11.62 10.94 9.44
C THR A 7 -10.23 11.46 9.81
N VAL A 8 -10.16 12.61 10.51
CA VAL A 8 -8.89 13.16 11.00
C VAL A 8 -8.20 12.18 11.95
N ILE A 9 -8.93 11.61 12.92
CA ILE A 9 -8.38 10.59 13.82
C ILE A 9 -7.93 9.34 13.04
N GLY A 10 -8.73 8.90 12.06
CA GLY A 10 -8.42 7.74 11.23
C GLY A 10 -7.13 7.89 10.42
N ILE A 11 -6.84 9.08 9.90
CA ILE A 11 -5.59 9.38 9.17
C ILE A 11 -4.41 9.61 10.13
N LEU A 12 -4.67 10.14 11.34
CA LEU A 12 -3.63 10.40 12.33
C LEU A 12 -2.95 9.11 12.81
N ILE A 13 -3.69 8.00 12.91
CA ILE A 13 -3.17 6.71 13.36
C ILE A 13 -2.04 6.18 12.48
N PRO A 14 -2.21 5.97 11.15
CA PRO A 14 -1.12 5.52 10.29
C PRO A 14 0.01 6.56 10.18
N PHE A 15 -0.31 7.85 10.26
CA PHE A 15 0.70 8.91 10.30
C PHE A 15 1.60 8.81 11.53
N LEU A 16 1.03 8.64 12.72
CA LEU A 16 1.77 8.42 13.96
C LEU A 16 2.55 7.11 13.89
N GLY A 17 1.95 6.03 13.38
CA GLY A 17 2.65 4.74 13.20
C GLY A 17 3.90 4.88 12.32
N THR A 18 3.80 5.61 11.20
CA THR A 18 4.94 5.86 10.30
C THR A 18 6.00 6.74 10.96
N THR A 19 5.58 7.80 11.66
CA THR A 19 6.49 8.71 12.36
C THR A 19 7.24 8.01 13.49
N LEU A 20 6.54 7.21 14.30
CA LEU A 20 7.14 6.41 15.36
C LEU A 20 8.08 5.35 14.81
N GLY A 21 7.68 4.65 13.74
CA GLY A 21 8.55 3.68 13.05
C GLY A 21 9.82 4.31 12.51
N ALA A 22 9.73 5.51 11.92
CA ALA A 22 10.90 6.27 11.47
C ALA A 22 11.77 6.77 12.65
N ALA A 23 11.15 7.19 13.76
CA ALA A 23 11.88 7.65 14.95
C ALA A 23 12.72 6.53 15.60
N CYS A 24 12.32 5.26 15.46
CA CYS A 24 13.09 4.11 15.96
C CYS A 24 14.52 4.04 15.39
N ILE A 25 14.79 4.63 14.21
CA ILE A 25 16.15 4.70 13.64
C ILE A 25 17.10 5.47 14.55
N PHE A 26 16.65 6.50 15.28
CA PHE A 26 17.52 7.27 16.18
C PHE A 26 17.99 6.46 17.39
N PHE A 27 17.22 5.45 17.79
CA PHE A 27 17.62 4.51 18.84
C PHE A 27 18.48 3.35 18.30
N MET A 28 18.38 3.04 17.00
CA MET A 28 19.22 2.04 16.34
C MET A 28 20.57 2.63 15.91
N ARG A 29 21.60 2.48 16.76
CA ARG A 29 22.98 2.92 16.48
C ARG A 29 23.73 2.13 15.39
N ARG A 30 23.13 1.08 14.80
CA ARG A 30 23.73 0.23 13.75
C ARG A 30 22.70 -0.07 12.66
N SER A 31 23.18 -0.28 11.43
CA SER A 31 22.38 -0.76 10.31
C SER A 31 21.54 -1.97 10.69
N ILE A 32 20.25 -1.99 10.33
CA ILE A 32 19.35 -3.13 10.54
C ILE A 32 19.98 -4.39 9.90
N ASN A 33 20.01 -5.50 10.63
CA ASN A 33 20.43 -6.78 10.08
C ASN A 33 19.53 -7.16 8.90
N ALA A 34 20.10 -7.55 7.77
CA ALA A 34 19.36 -7.88 6.55
C ALA A 34 18.19 -8.87 6.78
N LYS A 35 18.33 -9.80 7.73
CA LYS A 35 17.23 -10.73 8.10
C LYS A 35 16.03 -10.02 8.72
N VAL A 36 16.28 -9.05 9.61
CA VAL A 36 15.25 -8.26 10.28
C VAL A 36 14.55 -7.35 9.27
N ASN A 37 15.31 -6.72 8.38
CA ASN A 37 14.72 -5.88 7.31
C ASN A 37 13.79 -6.71 6.42
N LYS A 38 14.24 -7.87 5.94
CA LYS A 38 13.40 -8.80 5.15
C LYS A 38 12.15 -9.24 5.91
N ALA A 39 12.26 -9.54 7.21
CA ALA A 39 11.10 -9.93 8.02
C ALA A 39 10.09 -8.79 8.17
N LEU A 40 10.54 -7.57 8.44
CA LEU A 40 9.67 -6.38 8.56
C LEU A 40 9.02 -5.99 7.23
N SER A 41 9.77 -5.98 6.13
CA SER A 41 9.23 -5.72 4.79
C SER A 41 8.22 -6.80 4.38
N GLY A 42 8.51 -8.07 4.66
CA GLY A 42 7.59 -9.18 4.41
C GLY A 42 6.31 -9.08 5.24
N PHE A 43 6.42 -8.69 6.51
CA PHE A 43 5.26 -8.43 7.37
C PHE A 43 4.40 -7.30 6.81
N ALA A 44 5.00 -6.16 6.43
CA ALA A 44 4.29 -5.04 5.84
C ALA A 44 3.57 -5.44 4.54
N ALA A 45 4.26 -6.17 3.66
CA ALA A 45 3.65 -6.68 2.43
C ALA A 45 2.46 -7.61 2.73
N GLY A 46 2.60 -8.53 3.69
CA GLY A 46 1.54 -9.45 4.09
C GLY A 46 0.29 -8.74 4.63
N VAL A 47 0.46 -7.76 5.52
CA VAL A 47 -0.65 -6.97 6.08
C VAL A 47 -1.38 -6.21 4.98
N MET A 48 -0.65 -5.59 4.05
CA MET A 48 -1.26 -4.83 2.95
C MET A 48 -2.05 -5.75 2.01
N VAL A 49 -1.51 -6.92 1.65
CA VAL A 49 -2.20 -7.91 0.80
C VAL A 49 -3.49 -8.41 1.47
N ALA A 50 -3.45 -8.73 2.76
CA ALA A 50 -4.63 -9.16 3.50
C ALA A 50 -5.71 -8.06 3.55
N ALA A 51 -5.33 -6.82 3.86
CA ALA A 51 -6.24 -5.69 3.86
C ALA A 51 -6.89 -5.47 2.48
N SER A 52 -6.13 -5.62 1.40
CA SER A 52 -6.66 -5.51 0.03
C SER A 52 -7.75 -6.55 -0.27
N VAL A 53 -7.63 -7.79 0.20
CA VAL A 53 -8.62 -8.84 -0.08
C VAL A 53 -9.85 -8.69 0.83
N TRP A 54 -9.66 -8.64 2.14
CA TRP A 54 -10.77 -8.66 3.11
C TRP A 54 -11.45 -7.31 3.31
N SER A 55 -10.70 -6.21 3.28
CA SER A 55 -11.24 -4.88 3.58
C SER A 55 -11.59 -4.07 2.34
N LEU A 56 -11.09 -4.44 1.16
CA LEU A 56 -11.37 -3.72 -0.09
C LEU A 56 -12.11 -4.59 -1.12
N LEU A 57 -11.53 -5.72 -1.54
CA LEU A 57 -12.05 -6.50 -2.67
C LEU A 57 -13.39 -7.19 -2.37
N ILE A 58 -13.49 -7.89 -1.24
CA ILE A 58 -14.75 -8.56 -0.83
C ILE A 58 -15.88 -7.52 -0.63
N PRO A 59 -15.69 -6.44 0.14
CA PRO A 59 -16.71 -5.39 0.28
C PRO A 59 -17.10 -4.74 -1.05
N ALA A 60 -16.15 -4.53 -1.97
CA ALA A 60 -16.46 -3.97 -3.29
C ALA A 60 -17.37 -4.89 -4.12
N MET A 61 -17.19 -6.21 -4.04
CA MET A 61 -18.09 -7.18 -4.68
C MET A 61 -19.46 -7.21 -4.01
N ASP A 62 -19.52 -7.13 -2.68
CA ASP A 62 -20.80 -7.10 -1.94
C ASP A 62 -21.62 -5.84 -2.28
N MET A 63 -20.94 -4.69 -2.45
CA MET A 63 -21.56 -3.44 -2.88
C MET A 63 -22.12 -3.49 -4.31
N SER A 64 -21.66 -4.43 -5.13
CA SER A 64 -22.11 -4.64 -6.52
C SER A 64 -22.96 -5.89 -6.70
N SER A 65 -23.44 -6.47 -5.60
CA SER A 65 -24.35 -7.64 -5.57
C SER A 65 -25.61 -7.49 -6.43
N GLY A 66 -26.05 -6.25 -6.70
CA GLY A 66 -27.15 -5.96 -7.63
C GLY A 66 -26.90 -6.37 -9.10
N MET A 67 -25.65 -6.64 -9.49
CA MET A 67 -25.28 -7.13 -10.83
C MET A 67 -25.29 -8.67 -10.95
N GLY A 68 -25.74 -9.39 -9.91
CA GLY A 68 -25.83 -10.85 -9.91
C GLY A 68 -24.47 -11.52 -10.17
N LYS A 69 -24.38 -12.39 -11.19
CA LYS A 69 -23.12 -13.07 -11.56
C LYS A 69 -22.00 -12.12 -12.01
N LEU A 70 -22.30 -10.86 -12.33
CA LEU A 70 -21.33 -9.87 -12.78
C LEU A 70 -20.83 -8.94 -11.65
N ALA A 71 -21.15 -9.22 -10.39
CA ALA A 71 -20.69 -8.42 -9.25
C ALA A 71 -19.14 -8.36 -9.11
N PHE A 72 -18.40 -9.32 -9.66
CA PHE A 72 -16.94 -9.25 -9.67
C PHE A 72 -16.37 -8.25 -10.68
N LEU A 73 -17.17 -7.84 -11.69
CA LEU A 73 -16.68 -7.04 -12.82
C LEU A 73 -16.18 -5.65 -12.38
N PRO A 74 -16.90 -4.87 -11.54
CA PRO A 74 -16.42 -3.56 -11.10
C PRO A 74 -15.15 -3.68 -10.25
N ALA A 75 -15.07 -4.70 -9.38
CA ALA A 75 -13.90 -4.93 -8.54
C ALA A 75 -12.66 -5.28 -9.37
N VAL A 76 -12.79 -6.16 -10.38
CA VAL A 76 -11.69 -6.55 -11.27
C VAL A 76 -11.24 -5.38 -12.15
N VAL A 77 -12.18 -4.62 -12.72
CA VAL A 77 -11.85 -3.46 -13.56
C VAL A 77 -11.14 -2.39 -12.74
N GLY A 78 -11.64 -2.08 -11.53
CA GLY A 78 -11.02 -1.10 -10.65
C GLY A 78 -9.62 -1.54 -10.19
N PHE A 79 -9.47 -2.81 -9.79
CA PHE A 79 -8.18 -3.37 -9.39
C PHE A 79 -7.18 -3.40 -10.55
N GLY A 80 -7.60 -3.85 -11.74
CA GLY A 80 -6.77 -3.88 -12.95
C GLY A 80 -6.34 -2.49 -13.40
N PHE A 81 -7.26 -1.51 -13.37
CA PHE A 81 -6.92 -0.12 -13.63
C PHE A 81 -5.90 0.43 -12.62
N GLY A 82 -6.05 0.11 -11.33
CA GLY A 82 -5.08 0.47 -10.30
C GLY A 82 -3.68 -0.10 -10.55
N ILE A 83 -3.59 -1.36 -11.02
CA ILE A 83 -2.32 -1.98 -11.40
C ILE A 83 -1.68 -1.23 -12.58
N VAL A 84 -2.44 -1.02 -13.65
CA VAL A 84 -1.94 -0.30 -14.85
C VAL A 84 -1.52 1.11 -14.49
N PHE A 85 -2.27 1.79 -13.63
CA PHE A 85 -1.96 3.13 -13.14
C PHE A 85 -0.63 3.15 -12.36
N LEU A 86 -0.44 2.22 -11.42
CA LEU A 86 0.81 2.12 -10.67
C LEU A 86 1.99 1.75 -11.59
N LEU A 87 1.79 0.84 -12.55
CA LEU A 87 2.81 0.48 -13.53
C LEU A 87 3.20 1.65 -14.43
N ALA A 88 2.23 2.46 -14.84
CA ALA A 88 2.48 3.68 -15.61
C ALA A 88 3.26 4.69 -14.78
N LEU A 89 2.92 4.90 -13.51
CA LEU A 89 3.69 5.78 -12.62
C LEU A 89 5.13 5.28 -12.44
N ASP A 90 5.32 3.98 -12.23
CA ASP A 90 6.64 3.37 -12.08
C ASP A 90 7.51 3.54 -13.33
N SER A 91 6.90 3.44 -14.52
CA SER A 91 7.58 3.60 -15.81
C SER A 91 7.85 5.06 -16.19
N LEU A 92 7.00 6.00 -15.75
CA LEU A 92 7.11 7.43 -16.09
C LEU A 92 8.02 8.20 -15.12
N ILE A 93 8.13 7.74 -13.87
CA ILE A 93 8.96 8.40 -12.87
C ILE A 93 10.38 7.79 -12.99
N PRO A 94 11.38 8.56 -13.46
CA PRO A 94 12.74 8.06 -13.58
C PRO A 94 13.24 7.70 -12.17
N HIS A 95 13.43 6.41 -11.93
CA HIS A 95 13.85 5.89 -10.65
C HIS A 95 15.24 5.25 -10.78
N LEU A 96 16.09 5.52 -9.79
CA LEU A 96 17.42 4.92 -9.69
C LEU A 96 17.30 3.58 -8.98
N HIS A 97 17.57 2.49 -9.69
CA HIS A 97 17.74 1.18 -9.05
C HIS A 97 18.92 1.24 -8.07
N ILE A 98 18.76 0.65 -6.88
CA ILE A 98 19.76 0.66 -5.79
C ILE A 98 21.15 0.12 -6.24
N HIS A 99 21.22 -0.60 -7.36
CA HIS A 99 22.46 -1.14 -7.96
C HIS A 99 22.69 -0.73 -9.44
N GLY A 100 21.85 0.14 -10.01
CA GLY A 100 21.96 0.60 -11.40
C GLY A 100 22.75 1.90 -11.51
N LYS A 101 23.75 1.95 -12.41
CA LYS A 101 24.49 3.20 -12.73
C LYS A 101 23.71 4.15 -13.64
N GLU A 102 22.63 3.68 -14.24
CA GLU A 102 21.77 4.47 -15.14
C GLU A 102 20.34 4.50 -14.59
N PRO A 103 19.64 5.65 -14.72
CA PRO A 103 18.22 5.73 -14.38
C PRO A 103 17.40 4.82 -15.30
N GLU A 104 16.44 4.07 -14.75
CA GLU A 104 15.47 3.35 -15.58
C GLU A 104 14.27 4.28 -15.87
N GLY A 105 13.90 4.35 -17.16
CA GLY A 105 13.04 5.38 -17.76
C GLY A 105 13.79 6.12 -18.89
N PRO A 106 13.12 6.76 -19.87
CA PRO A 106 13.80 7.58 -20.87
C PRO A 106 14.50 8.81 -20.28
#